data_AF-A0A392MBG2-F1
#
_entry.id   AF-A0A392MBG2-F1
#
_cell.length_a   1.000
_cell.length_b   1.000
_cell.length_c   1.000
_cell.angle_alpha   90.00
_cell.angle_beta   90.00
_cell.angle_gamma   90.00
#
_symmetry.space_group_name_H-M   'P 1'
#
loop_
_entity.id
_entity.type
_entity.pdbx_description
1 polymer ?
#
loop_
_entity_poly.entity_id
_entity_poly.type
_entity_poly.pdbx_seq_one_letter_code
_entity_poly.pdbx_strand_id
1 'polypeptide(L)'
;VLLRSREVKIGKYDNLSDVAEQHRLQSLEKAKVIQWLCFTPPSTITNVKDVSKKLLLQALEHSNVLFREFALISMWRVPAMPIGAHTALGFLAEPLKQLAETLETSEDHNVFEDLREVEEWREYYSCDATYRNWLKIELENAEVPVSELSLEEKERAISAAKETLTASLSLLERRETQWLASTDNIYESAEPVFLELHATAMLCLPSGDCLCPDATVCTTLMSALYASVGDEVVSNRQLMLIA
;
A
#
# COMPACT_ATOMS: atom_id res chain seq x y z
N VAL A 1 25.35 6.93 -0.14
CA VAL A 1 25.35 5.48 -0.48
C VAL A 1 23.96 4.96 -0.89
N LEU A 2 22.88 5.74 -0.78
CA LEU A 2 21.52 5.34 -1.19
C LEU A 2 21.03 5.96 -2.52
N LEU A 3 21.87 6.02 -3.56
CA LEU A 3 21.49 6.56 -4.88
C LEU A 3 21.42 5.51 -6.01
N ARG A 4 21.55 4.21 -5.71
CA ARG A 4 21.70 3.16 -6.74
C ARG A 4 20.55 2.18 -6.90
N SER A 5 19.36 2.45 -6.36
CA SER A 5 18.22 1.53 -6.48
C SER A 5 17.33 1.74 -7.73
N ARG A 6 17.74 2.57 -8.70
CA ARG A 6 16.94 2.89 -9.91
C ARG A 6 17.61 2.56 -11.24
N GLU A 7 18.63 1.71 -11.27
CA GLU A 7 19.10 1.14 -12.54
C GLU A 7 18.35 -0.17 -12.83
N VAL A 8 17.14 -0.04 -13.37
CA VAL A 8 16.48 -1.16 -14.06
C VAL A 8 17.22 -1.32 -15.39
N LYS A 9 18.05 -2.37 -15.49
CA LYS A 9 18.62 -2.76 -16.79
C LYS A 9 17.44 -3.08 -17.72
N ILE A 10 17.35 -2.35 -18.83
CA ILE A 10 16.40 -2.62 -19.91
C ILE A 10 16.88 -3.90 -20.62
N GLY A 11 16.51 -5.05 -20.05
CA GLY A 11 16.54 -6.32 -20.76
C GLY A 11 15.38 -6.35 -21.74
N LYS A 12 15.60 -6.92 -22.92
CA LYS A 12 14.53 -7.20 -23.90
C LYS A 12 13.59 -8.24 -23.28
N TYR A 13 12.46 -7.79 -22.73
CA TYR A 13 11.41 -8.67 -22.23
C TYR A 13 10.06 -8.26 -22.81
N ASP A 14 9.32 -9.26 -23.28
CA ASP A 14 8.00 -9.14 -23.88
C ASP A 14 6.95 -8.74 -22.81
N ASN A 15 6.14 -7.74 -23.16
CA ASN A 15 4.75 -7.49 -22.75
C ASN A 15 4.36 -7.66 -21.26
N LEU A 16 4.10 -6.53 -20.56
CA LEU A 16 3.23 -6.28 -19.38
C LEU A 16 3.09 -7.33 -18.24
N SER A 17 2.93 -8.61 -18.55
CA SER A 17 3.00 -9.77 -17.64
C SER A 17 4.28 -9.80 -16.81
N ASP A 18 5.40 -9.29 -17.35
CA ASP A 18 6.69 -9.26 -16.65
C ASP A 18 6.71 -8.28 -15.47
N VAL A 19 5.98 -7.16 -15.58
CA VAL A 19 5.98 -6.09 -14.56
C VAL A 19 5.23 -6.52 -13.30
N ALA A 20 4.09 -7.18 -13.44
CA ALA A 20 3.30 -7.67 -12.29
C ALA A 20 4.08 -8.70 -11.47
N GLU A 21 4.70 -9.65 -12.16
CA GLU A 21 5.50 -10.70 -11.54
C GLU A 21 6.78 -10.13 -10.92
N GLN A 22 7.40 -9.15 -11.56
CA GLN A 22 8.53 -8.42 -10.98
C GLN A 22 8.13 -7.71 -9.68
N HIS A 23 7.01 -7.00 -9.65
CA HIS A 23 6.51 -6.38 -8.42
C HIS A 23 6.19 -7.41 -7.34
N ARG A 24 5.62 -8.56 -7.72
CA ARG A 24 5.37 -9.68 -6.80
C ARG A 24 6.67 -10.18 -6.17
N LEU A 25 7.70 -10.44 -6.96
CA LEU A 25 9.01 -10.88 -6.47
C LEU A 25 9.70 -9.81 -5.61
N GLN A 26 9.63 -8.53 -6.02
CA GLN A 26 10.15 -7.43 -5.23
C GLN A 26 9.45 -7.30 -3.87
N SER A 27 8.12 -7.47 -3.83
CA SER A 27 7.35 -7.46 -2.58
C SER A 27 7.80 -8.58 -1.63
N LEU A 28 8.10 -9.76 -2.17
CA LEU A 28 8.63 -10.89 -1.39
C LEU A 28 10.00 -10.58 -0.81
N GLU A 29 10.93 -10.05 -1.62
CA GLU A 29 12.26 -9.69 -1.13
C GLU A 29 12.22 -8.60 -0.06
N LYS A 30 11.31 -7.62 -0.21
CA LYS A 30 11.06 -6.61 0.83
C LYS A 30 10.52 -7.24 2.13
N ALA A 31 9.58 -8.17 2.03
CA ALA A 31 9.02 -8.86 3.20
C ALA A 31 10.08 -9.65 3.99
N LYS A 32 11.11 -10.20 3.32
CA LYS A 32 12.23 -10.90 4.00
C LYS A 32 13.05 -10.01 4.93
N VAL A 33 13.05 -8.69 4.73
CA VAL A 33 13.69 -7.75 5.67
C VAL A 33 13.05 -7.87 7.06
N ILE A 34 11.73 -8.09 7.12
CA ILE A 34 11.01 -8.28 8.38
C ILE A 34 11.49 -9.53 9.11
N GLN A 35 11.75 -10.63 8.41
CA GLN A 35 12.31 -11.84 9.02
C GLN A 35 13.65 -11.56 9.72
N TRP A 36 14.52 -10.75 9.08
CA TRP A 36 15.81 -10.39 9.65
C TRP A 36 15.66 -9.48 10.88
N LEU A 37 14.71 -8.55 10.86
CA LEU A 37 14.42 -7.69 12.02
C LEU A 37 13.75 -8.45 13.16
N CYS A 38 12.95 -9.49 12.87
CA CYS A 38 12.38 -10.39 13.88
C CYS A 38 13.38 -11.45 14.39
N PHE A 39 14.66 -11.33 14.05
CA PHE A 39 15.67 -12.30 14.48
C PHE A 39 15.87 -12.28 16.01
N THR A 40 15.83 -13.47 16.61
CA THR A 40 16.16 -13.67 18.03
C THR A 40 17.67 -13.98 18.17
N PRO A 41 18.49 -13.06 18.69
CA PRO A 41 19.91 -13.31 18.84
C PRO A 41 20.20 -14.38 19.92
N PRO A 42 21.35 -15.06 19.86
CA PRO A 42 21.77 -15.99 20.90
C PRO A 42 21.78 -15.35 22.29
N SER A 43 21.31 -16.08 23.29
CA SER A 43 21.26 -15.61 24.69
C SER A 43 22.62 -15.33 25.32
N THR A 44 23.71 -15.75 24.65
CA THR A 44 25.10 -15.50 25.03
C THR A 44 25.56 -14.07 24.73
N ILE A 45 24.80 -13.30 23.93
CA ILE A 45 25.11 -11.92 23.60
C ILE A 45 24.69 -11.00 24.76
N THR A 46 25.58 -10.11 25.19
CA THR A 46 25.28 -9.10 26.21
C THR A 46 24.16 -8.17 25.71
N ASN A 47 23.20 -7.85 26.60
CA ASN A 47 22.03 -7.01 26.29
C ASN A 47 21.12 -7.54 25.18
N VAL A 48 21.11 -8.85 24.95
CA VAL A 48 20.26 -9.50 23.93
C VAL A 48 18.80 -9.07 24.00
N LYS A 49 18.22 -8.93 25.20
CA LYS A 49 16.82 -8.52 25.38
C LYS A 49 16.55 -7.11 24.83
N ASP A 50 17.43 -6.16 25.12
CA ASP A 50 17.28 -4.78 24.66
C ASP A 50 17.48 -4.68 23.14
N VAL A 51 18.45 -5.44 22.61
CA VAL A 51 18.70 -5.51 21.16
C VAL A 51 17.50 -6.13 20.45
N SER A 52 16.98 -7.27 20.93
CA SER A 52 15.77 -7.91 20.38
C SER A 52 14.57 -6.98 20.41
N LYS A 53 14.35 -6.26 21.53
CA LYS A 53 13.25 -5.30 21.63
C LYS A 53 13.38 -4.20 20.58
N LYS A 54 14.56 -3.60 20.43
CA LYS A 54 14.79 -2.55 19.42
C LYS A 54 14.60 -3.05 17.99
N LEU A 55 15.11 -4.24 17.67
CA LEU A 55 14.94 -4.85 16.36
C LEU A 55 13.46 -5.12 16.06
N LEU A 56 12.71 -5.59 17.05
CA LEU A 56 11.28 -5.87 16.92
C LEU A 56 10.45 -4.59 16.73
N LEU A 57 10.78 -3.50 17.44
CA LEU A 57 10.14 -2.19 17.21
C LEU A 57 10.42 -1.67 15.80
N GLN A 58 11.65 -1.84 15.29
CA GLN A 58 11.97 -1.51 13.90
C GLN A 58 11.22 -2.44 12.92
N ALA A 59 11.08 -3.73 13.22
CA ALA A 59 10.27 -4.65 12.41
C ALA A 59 8.82 -4.17 12.30
N LEU A 60 8.25 -3.70 13.41
CA LEU A 60 6.90 -3.18 13.48
C LEU A 60 6.73 -1.93 12.59
N GLU A 61 7.52 -0.87 12.83
CA GLU A 61 7.48 0.37 12.03
C GLU A 61 7.68 0.09 10.53
N HIS A 62 8.69 -0.72 10.18
CA HIS A 62 8.98 -1.05 8.78
C HIS A 62 7.87 -1.89 8.14
N SER A 63 7.22 -2.77 8.90
CA SER A 63 6.12 -3.56 8.37
C SER A 63 4.92 -2.72 7.97
N ASN A 64 4.55 -1.72 8.76
CA ASN A 64 3.48 -0.77 8.44
C ASN A 64 3.77 0.01 7.15
N VAL A 65 5.01 0.44 6.93
CA VAL A 65 5.43 1.06 5.67
C VAL A 65 5.29 0.09 4.49
N LEU A 66 5.72 -1.16 4.66
CA LEU A 66 5.60 -2.18 3.62
C LEU A 66 4.15 -2.55 3.32
N PHE A 67 3.27 -2.64 4.32
CA PHE A 67 1.87 -2.95 4.09
C PHE A 67 1.15 -1.86 3.31
N ARG A 68 1.42 -0.57 3.62
CA ARG A 68 0.97 0.57 2.80
C ARG A 68 1.42 0.43 1.35
N GLU A 69 2.71 0.14 1.13
CA GLU A 69 3.26 -0.02 -0.21
C GLU A 69 2.62 -1.21 -0.95
N PHE A 70 2.54 -2.37 -0.30
CA PHE A 70 1.97 -3.57 -0.88
C PHE A 70 0.49 -3.40 -1.21
N ALA A 71 -0.28 -2.69 -0.40
CA ALA A 71 -1.69 -2.41 -0.67
C ALA A 71 -1.87 -1.53 -1.92
N LEU A 72 -1.03 -0.49 -2.09
CA LEU A 72 -1.06 0.37 -3.28
C LEU A 72 -0.72 -0.41 -4.56
N ILE A 73 0.24 -1.33 -4.49
CA ILE A 73 0.61 -2.19 -5.61
C ILE A 73 -0.43 -3.29 -5.84
N SER A 74 -1.12 -3.74 -4.80
CA SER A 74 -2.12 -4.82 -4.87
C SER A 74 -3.47 -4.41 -5.45
N MET A 75 -3.64 -3.13 -5.86
CA MET A 75 -4.81 -2.65 -6.63
C MET A 75 -4.98 -3.36 -7.99
N TRP A 76 -4.05 -4.23 -8.36
CA TRP A 76 -4.12 -5.06 -9.54
C TRP A 76 -5.13 -6.19 -9.27
N ARG A 77 -6.22 -6.21 -10.03
CA ARG A 77 -7.33 -7.16 -9.94
C ARG A 77 -6.91 -8.56 -10.44
N VAL A 78 -6.01 -9.20 -9.71
CA VAL A 78 -5.55 -10.57 -9.99
C VAL A 78 -5.93 -11.49 -8.82
N PRO A 79 -6.33 -12.75 -9.08
CA PRO A 79 -6.68 -13.68 -8.01
C PRO A 79 -5.48 -14.16 -7.18
N ALA A 80 -4.25 -13.98 -7.69
CA ALA A 80 -3.05 -14.42 -7.00
C ALA A 80 -2.89 -13.73 -5.64
N MET A 81 -2.51 -14.49 -4.61
CA MET A 81 -2.29 -13.97 -3.26
C MET A 81 -1.14 -12.95 -3.24
N PRO A 82 -1.27 -11.83 -2.51
CA PRO A 82 -0.21 -10.83 -2.37
C PRO A 82 0.91 -11.39 -1.49
N ILE A 83 1.89 -12.05 -2.12
CA ILE A 83 2.90 -12.84 -1.42
C ILE A 83 3.74 -12.02 -0.43
N GLY A 84 4.06 -10.76 -0.74
CA GLY A 84 4.82 -9.89 0.16
C GLY A 84 4.09 -9.64 1.47
N ALA A 85 2.82 -9.21 1.40
CA ALA A 85 1.99 -8.96 2.57
C ALA A 85 1.75 -10.24 3.40
N HIS A 86 1.39 -11.33 2.73
CA HIS A 86 1.20 -12.62 3.41
C HIS A 86 2.47 -13.08 4.13
N THR A 87 3.63 -12.97 3.47
CA THR A 87 4.93 -13.35 4.05
C THR A 87 5.29 -12.47 5.25
N ALA A 88 5.11 -11.15 5.14
CA ALA A 88 5.40 -10.21 6.23
C ALA A 88 4.50 -10.46 7.45
N LEU A 89 3.18 -10.65 7.25
CA LEU A 89 2.25 -11.02 8.33
C LEU A 89 2.67 -12.33 9.01
N GLY A 90 3.12 -13.32 8.24
CA GLY A 90 3.64 -14.58 8.77
C GLY A 90 4.87 -14.40 9.66
N PHE A 91 5.82 -13.54 9.25
CA PHE A 91 7.01 -13.25 10.07
C PHE A 91 6.70 -12.47 11.35
N LEU A 92 5.62 -11.70 11.37
CA LEU A 92 5.22 -10.86 12.50
C LEU A 92 4.30 -11.57 13.50
N ALA A 93 3.66 -12.69 13.11
CA ALA A 93 2.61 -13.33 13.90
C ALA A 93 3.04 -13.66 15.34
N GLU A 94 4.15 -14.37 15.52
CA GLU A 94 4.64 -14.73 16.85
C GLU A 94 5.37 -13.57 17.56
N PRO A 95 6.27 -12.79 16.90
CA PRO A 95 6.95 -11.69 17.55
C PRO A 95 6.01 -10.60 18.09
N LEU A 96 4.97 -10.23 17.34
CA LEU A 96 4.02 -9.20 17.79
C LEU A 96 3.14 -9.67 18.95
N LYS A 97 2.80 -10.97 18.99
CA LYS A 97 2.09 -11.55 20.14
C LYS A 97 2.90 -11.38 21.43
N GLN A 98 4.19 -11.72 21.39
CA GLN A 98 5.09 -11.55 22.53
C GLN A 98 5.28 -10.08 22.91
N LEU A 99 5.33 -9.18 21.92
CA LEU A 99 5.45 -7.74 22.13
C LEU A 99 4.22 -7.16 22.82
N ALA A 100 3.01 -7.52 22.35
CA ALA A 100 1.74 -7.08 22.93
C ALA A 100 1.62 -7.49 24.41
N GLU A 101 1.92 -8.75 24.73
CA GLU A 101 1.94 -9.28 26.11
C GLU A 101 2.93 -8.51 27.01
N THR A 102 4.02 -7.98 26.45
CA THR A 102 5.03 -7.21 27.20
C THR A 102 4.63 -5.73 27.36
N LEU A 103 3.93 -5.15 26.39
CA LEU A 103 3.54 -3.73 26.36
C LEU A 103 2.39 -3.38 27.29
N GLU A 104 1.57 -4.34 27.70
CA GLU A 104 0.52 -4.14 28.73
C GLU A 104 1.07 -3.56 30.06
N THR A 105 2.40 -3.44 30.20
CA THR A 105 3.12 -2.89 31.36
C THR A 105 3.87 -1.57 31.09
N SER A 106 3.79 -0.97 29.88
CA SER A 106 4.63 0.16 29.44
C SER A 106 3.84 1.22 28.64
N GLU A 107 4.01 2.50 28.96
CA GLU A 107 3.33 3.64 28.29
C GLU A 107 4.12 4.20 27.08
N ASP A 108 4.33 3.40 26.02
CA ASP A 108 4.89 3.92 24.75
C ASP A 108 3.79 4.08 23.71
N HIS A 109 3.23 5.29 23.61
CA HIS A 109 2.06 5.60 22.79
C HIS A 109 2.29 5.28 21.30
N ASN A 110 3.48 5.54 20.77
CA ASN A 110 3.79 5.30 19.35
C ASN A 110 3.72 3.81 18.98
N VAL A 111 4.20 2.94 19.87
CA VAL A 111 4.21 1.48 19.62
C VAL A 111 2.79 0.91 19.61
N PHE A 112 1.89 1.47 20.42
CA PHE A 112 0.48 1.06 20.43
C PHE A 112 -0.22 1.40 19.11
N GLU A 113 0.03 2.60 18.57
CA GLU A 113 -0.50 3.03 17.27
C GLU A 113 0.00 2.13 16.15
N ASP A 114 1.29 1.83 16.12
CA ASP A 114 1.88 0.93 15.12
C ASP A 114 1.33 -0.50 15.21
N LEU A 115 1.14 -1.03 16.42
CA LEU A 115 0.52 -2.34 16.64
C LEU A 115 -0.93 -2.37 16.16
N ARG A 116 -1.68 -1.30 16.44
CA ARG A 116 -3.05 -1.17 15.94
C ARG A 116 -3.07 -1.16 14.42
N GLU A 117 -2.18 -0.42 13.79
CA GLU A 117 -2.09 -0.36 12.33
C GLU A 117 -1.81 -1.74 11.72
N VAL A 118 -0.91 -2.56 12.30
CA VAL A 118 -0.68 -3.93 11.81
C VAL A 118 -1.95 -4.78 11.89
N GLU A 119 -2.75 -4.64 12.94
CA GLU A 119 -4.00 -5.38 13.06
C GLU A 119 -5.04 -4.91 12.03
N GLU A 120 -5.11 -3.60 11.78
CA GLU A 120 -5.93 -3.05 10.69
C GLU A 120 -5.48 -3.57 9.31
N TRP A 121 -4.17 -3.77 9.11
CA TRP A 121 -3.64 -4.42 7.91
C TRP A 121 -4.00 -5.90 7.84
N ARG A 122 -3.98 -6.63 8.96
CA ARG A 122 -4.40 -8.04 9.02
C ARG A 122 -5.86 -8.19 8.59
N GLU A 123 -6.73 -7.32 9.08
CA GLU A 123 -8.14 -7.30 8.70
C GLU A 123 -8.32 -6.97 7.22
N TYR A 124 -7.61 -5.96 6.72
CA TYR A 124 -7.63 -5.61 5.30
C TYR A 124 -7.24 -6.79 4.41
N TYR A 125 -6.13 -7.47 4.69
CA TYR A 125 -5.68 -8.61 3.88
C TYR A 125 -6.58 -9.85 4.03
N SER A 126 -7.30 -9.99 5.15
CA SER A 126 -8.37 -10.97 5.28
C SER A 126 -9.53 -10.65 4.34
N CYS A 127 -9.95 -9.39 4.27
CA CYS A 127 -10.97 -8.94 3.33
C CYS A 127 -10.52 -9.10 1.87
N ASP A 128 -9.29 -8.69 1.53
CA ASP A 128 -8.70 -8.86 0.19
C ASP A 128 -8.65 -10.34 -0.23
N ALA A 129 -8.40 -11.28 0.69
CA ALA A 129 -8.45 -12.71 0.40
C ALA A 129 -9.85 -13.19 -0.04
N THR A 130 -10.92 -12.67 0.58
CA THR A 130 -12.30 -13.01 0.15
C THR A 130 -12.59 -12.49 -1.26
N TYR A 131 -12.16 -11.26 -1.56
CA TYR A 131 -12.28 -10.66 -2.89
C TYR A 131 -11.53 -11.46 -3.95
N ARG A 132 -10.28 -11.85 -3.68
CA ARG A 132 -9.48 -12.66 -4.62
C ARG A 132 -10.07 -14.03 -4.84
N ASN A 133 -10.65 -14.65 -3.81
CA ASN A 133 -11.37 -15.92 -3.94
C ASN A 133 -12.59 -15.78 -4.85
N TRP A 134 -13.41 -14.74 -4.65
CA TRP A 134 -14.53 -14.46 -5.56
C TRP A 134 -14.05 -14.21 -6.99
N LEU A 135 -13.03 -13.36 -7.18
CA LEU A 135 -12.48 -13.05 -8.50
C LEU A 135 -11.95 -14.31 -9.21
N LYS A 136 -11.30 -15.22 -8.47
CA LYS A 136 -10.86 -16.51 -9.00
C LYS A 136 -12.04 -17.29 -9.59
N ILE A 137 -13.13 -17.41 -8.83
CA ILE A 137 -14.34 -18.14 -9.24
C ILE A 137 -14.98 -17.49 -10.47
N GLU A 138 -15.06 -16.16 -10.51
CA GLU A 138 -15.61 -15.43 -11.68
C GLU A 138 -14.78 -15.67 -12.95
N LEU A 139 -13.45 -15.65 -12.84
CA LEU A 139 -12.58 -15.92 -13.98
C LEU A 139 -12.71 -17.36 -14.47
N GLU A 140 -12.74 -18.34 -13.55
CA GLU A 140 -12.97 -19.76 -13.89
C GLU A 140 -14.34 -19.96 -14.57
N ASN A 141 -15.39 -19.31 -14.07
CA ASN A 141 -16.72 -19.36 -14.68
C ASN A 141 -16.79 -18.68 -16.06
N ALA A 142 -16.02 -17.62 -16.28
CA ALA A 142 -15.98 -16.90 -17.55
C ALA A 142 -15.32 -17.71 -18.69
N GLU A 143 -14.51 -18.72 -18.36
CA GLU A 143 -13.94 -19.66 -19.34
C GLU A 143 -14.96 -20.68 -19.85
N VAL A 144 -16.11 -20.82 -19.18
CA VAL A 144 -17.18 -21.76 -19.53
C VAL A 144 -18.36 -21.02 -20.19
N PRO A 145 -18.92 -21.52 -21.30
CA PRO A 145 -20.12 -20.94 -21.89
C PRO A 145 -21.29 -20.88 -20.90
N VAL A 146 -22.04 -19.77 -20.90
CA VAL A 146 -23.15 -19.54 -19.94
C VAL A 146 -24.21 -20.65 -19.95
N SER A 147 -24.41 -21.30 -21.10
CA SER A 147 -25.31 -22.44 -21.27
C SER A 147 -24.83 -23.73 -20.61
N GLU A 148 -23.52 -23.86 -20.38
CA GLU A 148 -22.86 -25.03 -19.80
C GLU A 148 -22.55 -24.83 -18.31
N LEU A 149 -22.66 -23.60 -17.80
CA LEU A 149 -22.44 -23.28 -16.40
C LEU A 149 -23.52 -23.89 -15.50
N SER A 150 -23.10 -24.77 -14.61
CA SER A 150 -23.96 -25.50 -13.67
C SER A 150 -24.63 -24.56 -12.65
N LEU A 151 -25.70 -25.05 -12.01
CA LEU A 151 -26.33 -24.33 -10.89
C LEU A 151 -25.34 -24.13 -9.75
N GLU A 152 -24.52 -25.14 -9.46
CA GLU A 152 -23.55 -25.15 -8.36
C GLU A 152 -22.45 -24.10 -8.57
N GLU A 153 -21.95 -23.92 -9.79
CA GLU A 153 -20.98 -22.87 -10.13
C GLU A 153 -21.56 -21.47 -9.98
N LYS A 154 -22.83 -21.27 -10.34
CA LYS A 154 -23.55 -20.00 -10.16
C LYS A 154 -23.75 -19.68 -8.68
N GLU A 155 -24.21 -20.67 -7.90
CA GLU A 155 -24.42 -20.50 -6.46
C GLU A 155 -23.11 -20.24 -5.72
N ARG A 156 -22.01 -20.91 -6.11
CA ARG A 156 -20.68 -20.68 -5.55
C ARG A 156 -20.20 -19.24 -5.77
N ALA A 157 -20.34 -18.73 -6.99
CA ALA A 157 -19.99 -17.34 -7.32
C ALA A 157 -20.80 -16.33 -6.48
N ILE A 158 -22.13 -16.54 -6.39
CA ILE A 158 -23.01 -15.69 -5.59
C ILE A 158 -22.63 -15.75 -4.10
N SER A 159 -22.31 -16.92 -3.57
CA SER A 159 -21.90 -17.09 -2.18
C SER A 159 -20.60 -16.35 -1.89
N ALA A 160 -19.58 -16.52 -2.73
CA ALA A 160 -18.30 -15.83 -2.57
C ALA A 160 -18.43 -14.30 -2.71
N ALA A 161 -19.30 -13.83 -3.61
CA ALA A 161 -19.60 -12.40 -3.75
C ALA A 161 -20.25 -11.84 -2.47
N LYS A 162 -21.22 -12.56 -1.90
CA LYS A 162 -21.88 -12.16 -0.65
C LYS A 162 -20.90 -12.13 0.52
N GLU A 163 -20.04 -13.13 0.64
CA GLU A 163 -18.98 -13.17 1.64
C GLU A 163 -18.05 -11.95 1.52
N THR A 164 -17.58 -11.67 0.30
CA THR A 164 -16.71 -10.50 0.01
C THR A 164 -17.37 -9.19 0.39
N LEU A 165 -18.63 -9.00 -0.01
CA LEU A 165 -19.40 -7.79 0.31
C LEU A 165 -19.63 -7.64 1.81
N THR A 166 -19.90 -8.74 2.51
CA THR A 166 -20.11 -8.73 3.97
C THR A 166 -18.82 -8.41 4.72
N ALA A 167 -17.68 -8.97 4.30
CA ALA A 167 -16.37 -8.66 4.85
C ALA A 167 -16.00 -7.19 4.60
N SER A 168 -16.22 -6.70 3.38
CA SER A 168 -15.94 -5.30 3.00
C SER A 168 -16.82 -4.33 3.80
N LEU A 169 -18.11 -4.65 3.95
CA LEU A 169 -19.03 -3.82 4.72
C LEU A 169 -18.63 -3.77 6.20
N SER A 170 -18.28 -4.91 6.79
CA SER A 170 -17.78 -4.98 8.17
C SER A 170 -16.54 -4.09 8.39
N LEU A 171 -15.62 -4.07 7.43
CA LEU A 171 -14.43 -3.21 7.48
C LEU A 171 -14.80 -1.71 7.41
N LEU A 172 -15.77 -1.34 6.57
CA LEU A 172 -16.22 0.03 6.35
C LEU A 172 -17.13 0.57 7.46
N GLU A 173 -17.94 -0.28 8.09
CA GLU A 173 -18.90 0.09 9.14
C GLU A 173 -18.30 0.11 10.56
N ARG A 174 -16.97 0.02 10.69
CA ARG A 174 -16.28 0.12 11.97
C ARG A 174 -16.62 1.43 12.67
N ARG A 175 -17.26 1.32 13.85
CA ARG A 175 -17.78 2.46 14.61
C ARG A 175 -16.77 3.12 15.54
N GLU A 176 -15.79 2.36 16.03
CA GLU A 176 -14.86 2.83 17.07
C GLU A 176 -13.61 3.49 16.49
N THR A 177 -13.12 3.00 15.35
CA THR A 177 -11.95 3.55 14.64
C THR A 177 -12.14 3.39 13.13
N GLN A 178 -11.97 4.49 12.39
CA GLN A 178 -11.92 4.44 10.94
C GLN A 178 -10.66 3.68 10.51
N TRP A 179 -10.77 2.82 9.49
CA TRP A 179 -9.65 2.02 9.01
C TRP A 179 -8.50 2.90 8.53
N LEU A 180 -7.28 2.66 9.05
CA LEU A 180 -6.10 3.49 8.85
C LEU A 180 -6.33 4.97 9.15
N ALA A 181 -7.16 5.26 10.17
CA ALA A 181 -7.27 6.61 10.67
C ALA A 181 -5.90 7.07 11.15
N SER A 182 -5.31 8.05 10.46
CA SER A 182 -4.14 8.72 10.99
C SER A 182 -4.57 9.38 12.30
N THR A 183 -3.89 9.03 13.40
CA THR A 183 -3.72 9.96 14.51
C THR A 183 -2.76 11.05 14.04
N ASP A 184 -3.15 11.77 12.99
CA ASP A 184 -2.67 13.10 12.78
C ASP A 184 -3.20 13.88 13.98
N ASN A 185 -2.45 13.84 15.09
CA ASN A 185 -1.93 15.11 15.57
C ASN A 185 -1.26 15.69 14.34
N ILE A 186 -2.05 16.38 13.51
CA ILE A 186 -1.56 17.44 12.66
C ILE A 186 -0.67 18.15 13.64
N TYR A 187 0.65 17.98 13.49
CA TYR A 187 1.57 18.85 14.17
C TYR A 187 1.04 20.19 13.70
N GLU A 188 0.35 20.92 14.58
CA GLU A 188 0.19 22.35 14.47
C GLU A 188 1.62 22.86 14.59
N SER A 189 2.41 22.59 13.56
CA SER A 189 3.51 23.41 13.17
C SER A 189 2.83 24.76 13.01
N ALA A 190 3.05 25.60 14.01
CA ALA A 190 2.59 26.98 14.00
C ALA A 190 3.11 27.72 12.74
N GLU A 191 4.06 27.12 12.01
CA GLU A 191 4.58 27.59 10.74
C GLU A 191 4.06 26.74 9.58
N PRO A 192 3.50 27.37 8.52
CA PRO A 192 3.12 26.64 7.31
C PRO A 192 4.36 26.02 6.66
N VAL A 193 4.32 24.71 6.42
CA VAL A 193 5.34 24.00 5.65
C VAL A 193 4.97 24.08 4.17
N PHE A 194 5.79 24.79 3.39
CA PHE A 194 5.63 24.87 1.94
C PHE A 194 6.32 23.67 1.28
N LEU A 195 5.59 22.95 0.43
CA LEU A 195 6.09 21.83 -0.36
C LEU A 195 6.27 22.28 -1.82
N GLU A 196 7.49 22.20 -2.33
CA GLU A 196 7.80 22.50 -3.73
C GLU A 196 7.76 21.20 -4.56
N LEU A 197 6.81 21.11 -5.48
CA LEU A 197 6.65 19.96 -6.37
C LEU A 197 7.17 20.31 -7.77
N HIS A 198 8.18 19.55 -8.20
CA HIS A 198 8.73 19.67 -9.55
C HIS A 198 8.07 18.64 -10.47
N ALA A 199 7.33 19.10 -11.47
CA ALA A 199 6.76 18.27 -12.52
C ALA A 199 7.28 18.72 -13.88
N THR A 200 7.60 17.77 -14.75
CA THR A 200 8.01 18.04 -16.13
C THR A 200 7.05 17.32 -17.07
N ALA A 201 6.45 18.06 -17.99
CA ALA A 201 5.50 17.55 -18.97
C ALA A 201 5.95 17.90 -20.39
N MET A 202 5.54 17.07 -21.35
CA MET A 202 5.79 17.27 -22.77
C MET A 202 4.44 17.48 -23.47
N LEU A 203 4.33 18.54 -24.25
CA LEU A 203 3.12 18.80 -25.04
C LEU A 203 3.26 18.10 -26.38
N CYS A 204 2.30 17.25 -26.72
CA CYS A 204 2.28 16.55 -28.00
C CYS A 204 1.05 16.96 -28.80
N LEU A 205 1.25 17.22 -30.09
CA LEU A 205 0.16 17.39 -31.05
C LEU A 205 -0.55 16.05 -31.27
N PRO A 206 -1.79 16.06 -31.80
CA PRO A 206 -2.49 14.82 -32.18
C PRO A 206 -1.72 13.94 -33.19
N SER A 207 -0.77 14.52 -33.93
CA SER A 207 0.15 13.79 -34.82
C SER A 207 1.23 12.98 -34.07
N GLY A 208 1.42 13.23 -32.77
CA GLY A 208 2.51 12.67 -31.98
C GLY A 208 3.76 13.55 -31.92
N ASP A 209 3.80 14.66 -32.68
CA ASP A 209 4.93 15.59 -32.67
C ASP A 209 4.96 16.42 -31.39
N CYS A 210 6.16 16.63 -30.85
CA CYS A 210 6.35 17.43 -29.65
C CYS A 210 6.28 18.92 -29.97
N LEU A 211 5.47 19.66 -29.21
CA LEU A 211 5.38 21.11 -29.28
C LEU A 211 6.37 21.71 -28.28
N CYS A 212 7.28 22.56 -28.75
CA CYS A 212 8.08 23.40 -27.87
C CYS A 212 7.17 24.51 -27.33
N PRO A 213 6.92 24.57 -26.01
CA PRO A 213 6.02 25.58 -25.46
C PRO A 213 6.67 26.97 -25.57
N ASP A 214 5.90 27.94 -26.03
CA ASP A 214 6.25 29.35 -25.94
C ASP A 214 5.64 29.98 -24.66
N ALA A 215 5.96 31.24 -24.40
CA ALA A 215 5.48 31.95 -23.21
C ALA A 215 3.94 32.01 -23.12
N THR A 216 3.25 32.07 -24.26
CA THR A 216 1.79 32.09 -24.32
C THR A 216 1.21 30.73 -23.96
N VAL A 217 1.80 29.65 -24.45
CA VAL A 217 1.43 28.26 -24.11
C VAL A 217 1.66 27.99 -22.63
N CYS A 218 2.82 28.38 -22.07
CA CYS A 218 3.09 28.22 -20.64
C CYS A 218 2.09 28.98 -19.77
N THR A 219 1.75 30.22 -20.13
CA THR A 219 0.76 31.03 -19.40
C THR A 219 -0.63 30.39 -19.47
N THR A 220 -1.04 29.91 -20.65
CA THR A 220 -2.35 29.27 -20.84
C THR A 220 -2.45 27.98 -20.02
N LEU A 221 -1.39 27.18 -19.98
CA LEU A 221 -1.34 25.96 -19.16
C LEU A 221 -1.40 26.28 -17.67
N MET A 222 -0.64 27.27 -17.20
CA MET A 222 -0.74 27.71 -15.81
C MET A 222 -2.16 28.14 -15.45
N SER A 223 -2.82 28.95 -16.29
CA SER A 223 -4.20 29.38 -16.06
C SER A 223 -5.19 28.21 -16.07
N ALA A 224 -5.01 27.24 -16.98
CA ALA A 224 -5.86 26.04 -17.01
C ALA A 224 -5.66 25.16 -15.77
N LEU A 225 -4.42 25.02 -15.29
CA LEU A 225 -4.12 24.29 -14.06
C LEU A 225 -4.72 24.98 -12.84
N TYR A 226 -4.58 26.30 -12.72
CA TYR A 226 -5.26 27.06 -11.67
C TYR A 226 -6.77 26.90 -11.75
N ALA A 227 -7.38 26.99 -12.93
CA ALA A 227 -8.83 26.82 -13.10
C ALA A 227 -9.34 25.40 -12.82
N SER A 228 -8.48 24.38 -12.96
CA SER A 228 -8.81 23.00 -12.61
C SER A 228 -8.90 22.77 -11.09
N VAL A 229 -8.34 23.69 -10.31
CA VAL A 229 -8.36 23.69 -8.85
C VAL A 229 -9.34 24.78 -8.41
N GLY A 230 -10.29 24.46 -7.51
CA GLY A 230 -11.25 25.47 -7.06
C GLY A 230 -10.57 26.65 -6.35
N ASP A 231 -11.11 27.87 -6.50
CA ASP A 231 -10.55 29.11 -5.92
C ASP A 231 -10.30 28.99 -4.40
N GLU A 232 -11.18 28.26 -3.71
CA GLU A 232 -11.07 27.98 -2.28
C GLU A 232 -9.79 27.18 -1.95
N VAL A 233 -9.42 26.22 -2.79
CA VAL A 233 -8.23 25.38 -2.60
C VAL A 233 -6.96 26.19 -2.90
N VAL A 234 -6.98 27.04 -3.93
CA VAL A 234 -5.86 27.94 -4.27
C VAL A 234 -5.58 28.89 -3.11
N SER A 235 -6.62 29.51 -2.54
CA SER A 235 -6.50 30.43 -1.41
C SER A 235 -6.07 29.72 -0.13
N ASN A 236 -6.72 28.60 0.22
CA ASN A 236 -6.46 27.89 1.47
C ASN A 236 -5.08 27.23 1.51
N ARG A 237 -4.55 26.81 0.35
CA ARG A 237 -3.24 26.15 0.25
C ARG A 237 -2.11 27.05 -0.25
N GLN A 238 -2.40 28.34 -0.48
CA GLN A 238 -1.44 29.32 -1.02
C GLN A 238 -0.68 28.77 -2.25
N LEU A 239 -1.41 28.11 -3.15
CA LEU A 239 -0.81 27.44 -4.30
C LEU A 239 -0.16 28.45 -5.25
N MET A 240 1.11 28.22 -5.57
CA MET A 240 1.87 28.99 -6.55
C MET A 240 2.42 28.05 -7.64
N LEU A 241 1.94 28.23 -8.86
CA LEU A 241 2.50 27.63 -10.06
C LEU A 241 3.60 28.54 -10.63
N ILE A 242 4.74 27.94 -10.95
CA ILE A 242 5.89 28.58 -11.58
C ILE A 242 6.16 27.78 -12.86
N ALA A 243 6.25 28.47 -14.01
CA ALA A 243 6.50 27.89 -15.32
C ALA A 243 7.83 28.37 -15.90
#